data_AF-A0A7V4JTM2-F1
#
_entry.id   AF-A0A7V4JTM2-F1
#
_cell.length_a   1.000
_cell.length_b   1.000
_cell.length_c   1.000
_cell.angle_alpha   90.00
_cell.angle_beta   90.00
_cell.angle_gamma   90.00
#
_symmetry.space_group_name_H-M   'P 1'
#
loop_
_entity.id
_entity.type
_entity.pdbx_description
1 polymer ?
#
loop_
_entity_poly.entity_id
_entity_poly.type
_entity_poly.pdbx_seq_one_letter_code
_entity_poly.pdbx_strand_id
1 'polypeptide(L)'
;MRRVLAGMLIGATVLVGCAGRGAEQPMLSPSRCYEATGHTVRGEFLRAFDAWGGVRSLGYPITEAFEQSGRLVQYFTYARLEDHPDNPAGPMVKLGMLGEDMGRRQPPIDARRVPPALEPTTRYYPESGHVVRGDFLRFIEANGGVERFGFPIGEPIVVAGHLVQDFQHLRLVWQPGAQQAVTMEESGCVYFQTRRLDPSLLSAQVCQPDADVVPAGE
;
A
#
# COMPACT_ATOMS: atom_id res chain seq x y z
N MET A 1 -27.25 -74.14 37.71
CA MET A 1 -26.11 -73.71 38.56
C MET A 1 -25.93 -72.20 38.41
N ARG A 2 -25.61 -71.51 39.53
CA ARG A 2 -25.38 -70.05 39.75
C ARG A 2 -26.66 -69.20 39.87
N ARG A 3 -27.03 -68.59 41.01
CA ARG A 3 -26.39 -67.76 42.09
C ARG A 3 -26.55 -66.24 41.84
N VAL A 4 -27.44 -65.63 42.67
CA VAL A 4 -27.41 -64.38 43.47
C VAL A 4 -26.63 -63.13 42.99
N LEU A 5 -27.27 -61.94 43.17
CA LEU A 5 -26.80 -60.66 43.79
C LEU A 5 -27.34 -59.45 42.98
N ALA A 6 -28.28 -58.63 43.46
CA ALA A 6 -28.23 -57.65 44.57
C ALA A 6 -27.41 -56.37 44.24
N GLY A 7 -28.16 -55.32 43.90
CA GLY A 7 -28.02 -53.89 44.20
C GLY A 7 -26.65 -53.20 44.27
N MET A 8 -26.53 -52.06 43.58
CA MET A 8 -26.11 -50.78 44.18
C MET A 8 -26.37 -49.64 43.18
N LEU A 9 -27.26 -48.71 43.53
CA LEU A 9 -27.44 -47.43 42.82
C LEU A 9 -26.36 -46.46 43.28
N ILE A 10 -25.40 -46.14 42.41
CA ILE A 10 -24.43 -45.07 42.62
C ILE A 10 -24.95 -43.84 41.86
N GLY A 11 -25.44 -42.85 42.60
CA GLY A 11 -25.75 -41.53 42.05
C GLY A 11 -24.46 -40.82 41.67
N ALA A 12 -24.28 -40.53 40.39
CA ALA A 12 -23.20 -39.70 39.89
C ALA A 12 -23.64 -38.23 39.92
N THR A 13 -23.10 -37.45 40.86
CA THR A 13 -23.26 -36.00 40.92
C THR A 13 -22.49 -35.37 39.76
N VAL A 14 -23.20 -34.80 38.79
CA VAL A 14 -22.59 -34.01 37.71
C VAL A 14 -22.25 -32.64 38.28
N LEU A 15 -20.97 -32.41 38.59
CA LEU A 15 -20.44 -31.07 38.81
C LEU A 15 -20.28 -30.38 37.44
N VAL A 16 -21.30 -29.62 37.06
CA VAL A 16 -21.19 -28.65 35.96
C VAL A 16 -20.27 -27.53 36.45
N GLY A 17 -18.98 -27.65 36.16
CA GLY A 17 -18.05 -26.54 36.30
C GLY A 17 -18.43 -25.46 35.31
N CYS A 18 -18.85 -24.29 35.80
CA CYS A 18 -18.89 -23.08 35.00
C CYS A 18 -17.45 -22.73 34.61
N ALA A 19 -16.99 -23.27 33.48
CA ALA A 19 -15.81 -22.77 32.82
C ALA A 19 -16.10 -21.31 32.45
N GLY A 20 -15.44 -20.39 33.14
CA GLY A 20 -15.49 -18.97 32.82
C GLY A 20 -15.14 -18.82 31.35
N ARG A 21 -16.05 -18.22 30.58
CA ARG A 21 -15.69 -17.63 29.29
C ARG A 21 -14.58 -16.64 29.59
N GLY A 22 -13.35 -16.96 29.20
CA GLY A 22 -12.31 -15.96 29.11
C GLY A 22 -12.88 -14.81 28.31
N ALA A 23 -12.92 -13.62 28.91
CA ALA A 23 -13.16 -12.42 28.15
C ALA A 23 -12.04 -12.36 27.11
N GLU A 24 -12.38 -12.62 25.86
CA GLU A 24 -11.49 -12.34 24.74
C GLU A 24 -11.26 -10.83 24.78
N GLN A 25 -10.13 -10.42 25.35
CA GLN A 25 -9.73 -9.02 25.32
C GLN A 25 -9.71 -8.62 23.85
N PRO A 26 -10.40 -7.53 23.43
CA PRO A 26 -10.29 -7.07 22.06
C PRO A 26 -8.81 -6.81 21.82
N MET A 27 -8.17 -7.63 20.98
CA MET A 27 -6.81 -7.35 20.54
C MET A 27 -6.89 -6.02 19.80
N LEU A 28 -6.39 -4.96 20.42
CA LEU A 28 -6.28 -3.66 19.77
C LEU A 28 -5.55 -3.88 18.45
N SER A 29 -6.14 -3.39 17.37
CA SER A 29 -5.50 -3.47 16.06
C SER A 29 -4.17 -2.74 16.14
N PRO A 30 -3.07 -3.32 15.62
CA PRO A 30 -1.76 -2.66 15.67
C PRO A 30 -1.86 -1.31 14.99
N SER A 31 -1.27 -0.28 15.58
CA SER A 31 -1.30 1.07 15.05
C SER A 31 0.05 1.75 15.23
N ARG A 32 0.42 2.59 14.27
CA ARG A 32 1.65 3.37 14.30
C ARG A 32 1.40 4.81 13.88
N CYS A 33 1.64 5.75 14.79
CA CYS A 33 1.48 7.18 14.56
C CYS A 33 2.83 7.82 14.24
N TYR A 34 2.86 8.69 13.24
CA TYR A 34 4.08 9.39 12.84
C TYR A 34 3.99 10.85 13.25
N GLU A 35 4.81 11.28 14.22
CA GLU A 35 4.80 12.67 14.70
C GLU A 35 5.16 13.67 13.59
N ALA A 36 5.93 13.23 12.59
CA ALA A 36 6.28 14.03 11.41
C ALA A 36 5.05 14.59 10.67
N THR A 37 3.92 13.88 10.70
CA THR A 37 2.67 14.30 10.02
C THR A 37 1.45 14.30 10.93
N GLY A 38 1.54 13.71 12.12
CA GLY A 38 0.42 13.53 13.04
C GLY A 38 -0.64 12.53 12.55
N HIS A 39 -0.31 11.70 11.56
CA HIS A 39 -1.23 10.69 11.01
C HIS A 39 -0.81 9.28 11.42
N THR A 40 -1.80 8.41 11.58
CA THR A 40 -1.62 7.06 12.07
C THR A 40 -2.08 6.01 11.06
N VAL A 41 -1.32 4.93 10.95
CA VAL A 41 -1.65 3.77 10.12
C VAL A 41 -2.07 2.63 11.03
N ARG A 42 -3.18 1.94 10.74
CA ARG A 42 -3.76 0.90 11.63
C ARG A 42 -4.08 -0.41 10.92
N GLY A 43 -4.11 -1.49 11.69
CA GLY A 43 -4.66 -2.79 11.27
C GLY A 43 -4.03 -3.33 9.98
N GLU A 44 -4.87 -3.73 9.03
CA GLU A 44 -4.43 -4.25 7.73
C GLU A 44 -3.67 -3.21 6.89
N PHE A 45 -3.99 -1.93 7.04
CA PHE A 45 -3.24 -0.86 6.37
C PHE A 45 -1.81 -0.79 6.88
N LEU A 46 -1.58 -0.95 8.20
CA LEU A 46 -0.24 -0.96 8.77
C LEU A 46 0.56 -2.18 8.30
N ARG A 47 -0.08 -3.35 8.25
CA ARG A 47 0.53 -4.57 7.70
C ARG A 47 0.94 -4.40 6.24
N ALA A 48 0.06 -3.86 5.40
CA ALA A 48 0.36 -3.61 3.99
C ALA A 48 1.43 -2.52 3.83
N PHE A 49 1.35 -1.45 4.61
CA PHE A 49 2.35 -0.38 4.63
C PHE A 49 3.75 -0.92 4.94
N ASP A 50 3.88 -1.73 5.99
CA ASP A 50 5.15 -2.37 6.36
C ASP A 50 5.64 -3.36 5.28
N ALA A 51 4.72 -4.16 4.70
CA ALA A 51 5.04 -5.09 3.62
C ALA A 51 5.58 -4.40 2.36
N TRP A 52 5.11 -3.18 2.07
CA TRP A 52 5.60 -2.37 0.96
C TRP A 52 6.90 -1.62 1.27
N GLY A 53 7.43 -1.70 2.48
CA GLY A 53 8.67 -1.04 2.90
C GLY A 53 8.48 0.29 3.64
N GLY A 54 7.25 0.57 4.07
CA GLY A 54 6.89 1.67 4.95
C GLY A 54 7.23 3.05 4.40
N VAL A 55 7.71 3.95 5.27
CA VAL A 55 7.98 5.36 4.93
C VAL A 55 8.97 5.50 3.78
N ARG A 56 10.02 4.65 3.74
CA ARG A 56 10.99 4.67 2.64
C ARG A 56 10.37 4.37 1.29
N SER A 57 9.24 3.66 1.27
CA SER A 57 8.59 3.25 0.04
C SER A 57 7.37 4.10 -0.35
N LEU A 58 6.47 4.32 0.60
CA LEU A 58 5.18 4.98 0.38
C LEU A 58 5.17 6.43 0.84
N GLY A 59 6.18 6.84 1.62
CA GLY A 59 6.22 8.12 2.31
C GLY A 59 5.44 8.08 3.63
N TYR A 60 5.37 9.23 4.30
CA TYR A 60 4.58 9.34 5.51
C TYR A 60 3.07 9.32 5.18
N PRO A 61 2.22 8.82 6.09
CA PRO A 61 0.79 9.00 5.96
C PRO A 61 0.44 10.49 5.98
N ILE A 62 -0.46 10.89 5.09
CA ILE A 62 -0.96 12.28 5.00
C ILE A 62 -2.44 12.40 5.36
N THR A 63 -3.11 11.27 5.57
CA THR A 63 -4.48 11.17 6.09
C THR A 63 -4.58 10.01 7.08
N GLU A 64 -5.66 9.98 7.87
CA GLU A 64 -6.19 8.73 8.41
C GLU A 64 -6.83 7.87 7.31
N ALA A 65 -7.21 6.63 7.61
CA ALA A 65 -8.03 5.82 6.71
C ALA A 65 -9.48 6.33 6.69
N PHE A 66 -10.06 6.52 5.50
CA PHE A 66 -11.43 7.02 5.32
C PHE A 66 -12.12 6.38 4.11
N GLU A 67 -13.46 6.45 4.05
CA GLU A 67 -14.20 5.89 2.93
C GLU A 67 -14.13 6.79 1.70
N GLN A 68 -13.80 6.21 0.55
CA GLN A 68 -13.83 6.85 -0.76
C GLN A 68 -14.35 5.86 -1.79
N SER A 69 -15.46 6.20 -2.44
CA SER A 69 -16.06 5.39 -3.52
C SER A 69 -16.35 3.92 -3.11
N GLY A 70 -16.82 3.71 -1.86
CA GLY A 70 -17.14 2.38 -1.34
C GLY A 70 -15.94 1.53 -0.91
N ARG A 71 -14.75 2.13 -0.80
CA ARG A 71 -13.52 1.50 -0.28
C ARG A 71 -12.96 2.32 0.87
N LEU A 72 -12.41 1.67 1.86
CA LEU A 72 -11.51 2.31 2.80
C LEU A 72 -10.19 2.60 2.09
N VAL A 73 -9.71 3.84 2.19
CA VAL A 73 -8.44 4.26 1.60
C VAL A 73 -7.62 5.08 2.59
N GLN A 74 -6.30 5.08 2.43
CA GLN A 74 -5.40 5.96 3.16
C GLN A 74 -4.35 6.50 2.20
N TYR A 75 -4.11 7.81 2.26
CA TYR A 75 -3.13 8.48 1.43
C TYR A 75 -1.79 8.63 2.16
N PHE A 76 -0.72 8.48 1.39
CA PHE A 76 0.66 8.67 1.78
C PHE A 76 1.33 9.64 0.81
N THR A 77 2.54 10.13 1.10
CA THR A 77 3.23 11.06 0.21
C THR A 77 3.31 10.57 -1.25
N TYR A 78 3.69 9.30 -1.47
CA TYR A 78 3.92 8.75 -2.81
C TYR A 78 2.82 7.78 -3.29
N ALA A 79 1.87 7.40 -2.44
CA ALA A 79 0.94 6.31 -2.73
C ALA A 79 -0.44 6.50 -2.09
N ARG A 80 -1.38 5.67 -2.54
CA ARG A 80 -2.65 5.40 -1.86
C ARG A 80 -2.71 3.91 -1.56
N LEU A 81 -3.11 3.54 -0.36
CA LEU A 81 -3.53 2.17 -0.07
C LEU A 81 -5.05 2.11 -0.10
N GLU A 82 -5.59 1.00 -0.60
CA GLU A 82 -7.03 0.77 -0.75
C GLU A 82 -7.38 -0.62 -0.24
N ASP A 83 -8.51 -0.73 0.43
CA ASP A 83 -9.07 -2.04 0.76
C ASP A 83 -9.78 -2.69 -0.44
N HIS A 84 -9.65 -4.00 -0.49
CA HIS A 84 -10.28 -4.90 -1.46
C HIS A 84 -10.82 -6.12 -0.72
N PRO A 85 -11.84 -5.95 0.15
CA PRO A 85 -12.41 -7.06 0.91
C PRO A 85 -13.02 -8.15 0.01
N ASP A 86 -13.44 -7.78 -1.21
CA ASP A 86 -13.99 -8.69 -2.22
C ASP A 86 -12.91 -9.47 -2.99
N ASN A 87 -11.65 -9.46 -2.55
CA ASN A 87 -10.56 -10.18 -3.19
C ASN A 87 -10.26 -11.51 -2.48
N PRO A 88 -10.96 -12.62 -2.80
CA PRO A 88 -10.90 -13.87 -2.02
C PRO A 88 -9.55 -14.59 -2.08
N ALA A 89 -8.64 -14.20 -2.98
CA ALA A 89 -7.40 -14.92 -3.27
C ALA A 89 -6.12 -14.06 -3.19
N GLY A 90 -6.20 -12.80 -2.74
CA GLY A 90 -5.02 -11.94 -2.67
C GLY A 90 -5.06 -10.92 -1.53
N PRO A 91 -4.09 -9.99 -1.49
CA PRO A 91 -4.02 -9.00 -0.43
C PRO A 91 -5.33 -8.21 -0.31
N MET A 92 -5.81 -8.07 0.92
CA MET A 92 -7.00 -7.27 1.24
C MET A 92 -6.72 -5.78 1.17
N VAL A 93 -5.46 -5.35 1.20
CA VAL A 93 -5.06 -3.95 1.00
C VAL A 93 -4.00 -3.90 -0.09
N LYS A 94 -4.17 -3.00 -1.07
CA LYS A 94 -3.33 -2.88 -2.27
C LYS A 94 -2.94 -1.43 -2.54
N LEU A 95 -1.93 -1.26 -3.40
CA LEU A 95 -1.59 0.05 -3.95
C LEU A 95 -2.68 0.51 -4.91
N GLY A 96 -3.09 1.77 -4.75
CA GLY A 96 -4.00 2.45 -5.65
C GLY A 96 -3.31 2.89 -6.94
N MET A 97 -4.10 2.98 -8.00
CA MET A 97 -3.61 3.32 -9.33
C MET A 97 -3.56 4.84 -9.56
N LEU A 98 -2.85 5.59 -8.70
CA LEU A 98 -2.86 7.05 -8.76
C LEU A 98 -2.40 7.61 -10.11
N GLY A 99 -1.48 6.97 -10.81
CA GLY A 99 -1.06 7.40 -12.15
C GLY A 99 -2.16 7.24 -13.20
N GLU A 100 -2.91 6.13 -13.15
CA GLU A 100 -4.10 5.92 -13.98
C GLU A 100 -5.21 6.91 -13.62
N ASP A 101 -5.48 7.05 -12.32
CA ASP A 101 -6.53 7.93 -11.83
C ASP A 101 -6.22 9.40 -12.12
N MET A 102 -4.96 9.79 -12.34
CA MET A 102 -4.61 11.12 -12.81
C MET A 102 -4.87 11.33 -14.31
N GLY A 103 -5.29 10.30 -15.05
CA GLY A 103 -5.59 10.38 -16.48
C GLY A 103 -4.34 10.56 -17.36
N ARG A 104 -3.20 10.03 -16.94
CA ARG A 104 -1.89 10.27 -17.57
C ARG A 104 -1.52 9.25 -18.65
N ARG A 105 -2.38 8.25 -18.88
CA ARG A 105 -2.15 7.18 -19.85
C ARG A 105 -2.03 7.73 -21.27
N GLN A 106 -0.96 7.36 -21.94
CA GLN A 106 -0.70 7.62 -23.35
C GLN A 106 -1.08 6.38 -24.19
N PRO A 107 -1.31 6.54 -25.51
CA PRO A 107 -1.47 5.39 -26.40
C PRO A 107 -0.21 4.49 -26.40
N PRO A 108 -0.35 3.17 -26.50
CA PRO A 108 0.78 2.26 -26.58
C PRO A 108 1.57 2.49 -27.87
N ILE A 109 2.88 2.20 -27.82
CA ILE A 109 3.71 2.29 -29.02
C ILE A 109 3.56 1.03 -29.89
N ASP A 110 3.80 1.17 -31.19
CA ASP A 110 3.82 0.03 -32.12
C ASP A 110 5.02 -0.88 -31.77
N ALA A 111 4.73 -2.09 -31.28
CA ALA A 111 5.74 -3.07 -30.88
C ALA A 111 6.78 -3.36 -31.98
N ARG A 112 6.43 -3.20 -33.27
CA ARG A 112 7.35 -3.37 -34.41
C ARG A 112 8.44 -2.30 -34.48
N ARG A 113 8.25 -1.18 -33.78
CA ARG A 113 9.18 -0.05 -33.71
C ARG A 113 10.12 -0.12 -32.50
N VAL A 114 9.93 -1.11 -31.64
CA VAL A 114 10.76 -1.30 -30.45
C VAL A 114 12.00 -2.09 -30.85
N PRO A 115 13.21 -1.56 -30.63
CA PRO A 115 14.43 -2.33 -30.83
C PRO A 115 14.37 -3.65 -30.04
N PRO A 116 14.88 -4.78 -30.57
CA PRO A 116 14.95 -6.03 -29.83
C PRO A 116 15.59 -5.81 -28.46
N ALA A 117 15.15 -6.57 -27.44
CA ALA A 117 15.54 -6.46 -26.03
C ALA A 117 17.04 -6.71 -25.71
N LEU A 118 17.91 -6.59 -26.71
CA LEU A 118 19.37 -6.73 -26.63
C LEU A 118 20.07 -5.49 -26.07
N GLU A 119 19.36 -4.37 -25.91
CA GLU A 119 19.90 -3.19 -25.23
C GLU A 119 19.76 -3.33 -23.70
N PRO A 120 20.85 -3.46 -22.93
CA PRO A 120 20.81 -3.73 -21.48
C PRO A 120 20.05 -2.69 -20.64
N THR A 121 19.77 -1.53 -21.23
CA THR A 121 19.10 -0.40 -20.59
C THR A 121 17.72 -0.11 -21.15
N THR A 122 17.10 -1.05 -21.87
CA THR A 122 15.75 -0.89 -22.45
C THR A 122 14.91 -2.11 -22.18
N ARG A 123 13.68 -1.92 -21.68
CA ARG A 123 12.69 -2.99 -21.52
C ARG A 123 11.34 -2.56 -22.06
N TYR A 124 10.77 -3.41 -22.91
CA TYR A 124 9.39 -3.30 -23.38
C TYR A 124 8.46 -4.11 -22.48
N TYR A 125 7.32 -3.52 -22.12
CA TYR A 125 6.28 -4.13 -21.30
C TYR A 125 5.05 -4.41 -22.16
N PRO A 126 4.90 -5.61 -22.73
CA PRO A 126 3.79 -5.94 -23.63
C PRO A 126 2.40 -5.81 -22.97
N GLU A 127 2.32 -5.92 -21.64
CA GLU A 127 1.09 -5.77 -20.86
C GLU A 127 0.50 -4.36 -20.94
N SER A 128 1.35 -3.36 -21.17
CA SER A 128 0.96 -1.95 -21.28
C SER A 128 1.28 -1.32 -22.62
N GLY A 129 2.16 -1.94 -23.41
CA GLY A 129 2.59 -1.44 -24.71
C GLY A 129 3.58 -0.27 -24.62
N HIS A 130 4.35 -0.17 -23.54
CA HIS A 130 5.28 0.94 -23.29
C HIS A 130 6.70 0.46 -22.96
N VAL A 131 7.67 1.37 -23.06
CA VAL A 131 9.08 1.08 -22.82
C VAL A 131 9.61 1.87 -21.63
N VAL A 132 10.45 1.23 -20.81
CA VAL A 132 11.25 1.92 -19.80
C VAL A 132 12.72 1.81 -20.18
N ARG A 133 13.47 2.92 -20.07
CA ARG A 133 14.88 2.99 -20.47
C ARG A 133 15.78 3.64 -19.43
N GLY A 134 17.08 3.40 -19.54
CA GLY A 134 18.13 4.15 -18.86
C GLY A 134 17.98 4.19 -17.35
N ASP A 135 18.05 5.39 -16.77
CA ASP A 135 17.94 5.61 -15.33
C ASP A 135 16.59 5.19 -14.75
N PHE A 136 15.48 5.38 -15.48
CA PHE A 136 14.17 4.91 -15.01
C PHE A 136 14.14 3.38 -14.88
N LEU A 137 14.72 2.66 -15.85
CA LEU A 137 14.76 1.19 -15.80
C LEU A 137 15.59 0.70 -14.60
N ARG A 138 16.79 1.28 -14.43
CA ARG A 138 17.64 0.96 -13.26
C ARG A 138 16.92 1.25 -11.94
N PHE A 139 16.22 2.38 -11.85
CA PHE A 139 15.51 2.78 -10.66
C PHE A 139 14.39 1.79 -10.32
N ILE A 140 13.52 1.44 -11.27
CA ILE A 140 12.42 0.51 -10.98
C ILE A 140 12.95 -0.87 -10.57
N GLU A 141 13.97 -1.40 -11.26
CA GLU A 141 14.55 -2.71 -10.95
C GLU A 141 15.15 -2.76 -9.54
N ALA A 142 15.79 -1.69 -9.11
CA ALA A 142 16.37 -1.59 -7.77
C ALA A 142 15.31 -1.39 -6.66
N ASN A 143 14.09 -0.97 -6.99
CA ASN A 143 13.10 -0.49 -6.02
C ASN A 143 11.79 -1.29 -5.98
N GLY A 144 11.77 -2.52 -6.52
CA GLY A 144 10.62 -3.44 -6.44
C GLY A 144 9.89 -3.68 -7.77
N GLY A 145 10.39 -3.10 -8.86
CA GLY A 145 9.89 -3.36 -10.21
C GLY A 145 8.41 -2.99 -10.40
N VAL A 146 7.78 -3.66 -11.36
CA VAL A 146 6.37 -3.41 -11.71
C VAL A 146 5.40 -3.77 -10.61
N GLU A 147 5.77 -4.64 -9.66
CA GLU A 147 4.91 -4.93 -8.49
C GLU A 147 4.65 -3.68 -7.65
N ARG A 148 5.68 -2.81 -7.50
CA ARG A 148 5.55 -1.57 -6.75
C ARG A 148 5.02 -0.42 -7.59
N PHE A 149 5.57 -0.21 -8.78
CA PHE A 149 5.25 0.98 -9.59
C PHE A 149 4.04 0.78 -10.51
N GLY A 150 3.66 -0.47 -10.75
CA GLY A 150 2.79 -0.84 -11.86
C GLY A 150 3.51 -0.80 -13.20
N PHE A 151 2.79 -1.11 -14.27
CA PHE A 151 3.35 -0.98 -15.61
C PHE A 151 3.53 0.50 -16.01
N PRO A 152 4.50 0.83 -16.91
CA PRO A 152 4.53 2.14 -17.53
C PRO A 152 3.21 2.42 -18.26
N ILE A 153 2.70 3.65 -18.19
CA ILE A 153 1.47 4.08 -18.89
C ILE A 153 1.74 5.16 -19.93
N GLY A 154 3.01 5.44 -20.22
CA GLY A 154 3.43 6.39 -21.22
C GLY A 154 4.94 6.38 -21.42
N GLU A 155 5.38 7.01 -22.51
CA GLU A 155 6.79 7.26 -22.76
C GLU A 155 7.28 8.47 -21.96
N PRO A 156 8.59 8.60 -21.69
CA PRO A 156 9.12 9.75 -20.98
C PRO A 156 8.81 11.07 -21.70
N ILE A 157 8.28 12.05 -20.97
CA ILE A 157 7.94 13.40 -21.46
C ILE A 157 8.53 14.47 -20.56
N VAL A 158 8.67 15.70 -21.07
CA VAL A 158 9.10 16.84 -20.25
C VAL A 158 7.88 17.54 -19.67
N VAL A 159 7.81 17.63 -18.34
CA VAL A 159 6.79 18.36 -17.59
C VAL A 159 7.48 19.33 -16.64
N ALA A 160 7.15 20.62 -16.76
CA ALA A 160 7.74 21.68 -15.94
C ALA A 160 9.29 21.62 -15.85
N GLY A 161 9.95 21.35 -16.99
CA GLY A 161 11.41 21.28 -17.10
C GLY A 161 12.05 19.97 -16.63
N HIS A 162 11.27 19.01 -16.12
CA HIS A 162 11.76 17.70 -15.69
C HIS A 162 11.36 16.62 -16.69
N LEU A 163 12.26 15.69 -16.99
CA LEU A 163 11.91 14.47 -17.70
C LEU A 163 11.18 13.55 -16.73
N VAL A 164 9.96 13.14 -17.05
CA VAL A 164 9.13 12.28 -16.20
C VAL A 164 8.64 11.08 -16.97
N GLN A 165 8.39 9.98 -16.27
CA GLN A 165 7.67 8.83 -16.83
C GLN A 165 6.55 8.41 -15.88
N ASP A 166 5.36 8.22 -16.44
CA ASP A 166 4.16 7.85 -15.71
C ASP A 166 4.00 6.31 -15.67
N PHE A 167 3.65 5.80 -14.49
CA PHE A 167 3.35 4.39 -14.22
C PHE A 167 1.97 4.28 -13.59
N GLN A 168 1.41 3.07 -13.48
CA GLN A 168 0.04 2.91 -12.98
C GLN A 168 -0.14 3.44 -11.54
N HIS A 169 0.82 3.23 -10.66
CA HIS A 169 0.70 3.64 -9.25
C HIS A 169 1.22 5.06 -8.98
N LEU A 170 2.18 5.56 -9.77
CA LEU A 170 2.80 6.88 -9.52
C LEU A 170 3.59 7.40 -10.74
N ARG A 171 4.15 8.60 -10.62
CA ARG A 171 5.11 9.18 -11.57
C ARG A 171 6.54 9.18 -11.05
N LEU A 172 7.50 8.83 -11.91
CA LEU A 172 8.92 9.02 -11.66
C LEU A 172 9.43 10.30 -12.32
N VAL A 173 10.36 10.97 -11.65
CA VAL A 173 10.97 12.24 -12.09
C VAL A 173 12.47 12.04 -12.20
N TRP A 174 13.03 12.34 -13.37
CA TRP A 174 14.47 12.34 -13.59
C TRP A 174 15.04 13.75 -13.38
N GLN A 175 16.13 13.82 -12.62
CA GLN A 175 16.84 15.05 -12.28
C GLN A 175 18.34 14.88 -12.53
N PRO A 176 18.96 15.73 -13.37
CA PRO A 176 20.39 15.67 -13.61
C PRO A 176 21.17 16.11 -12.36
N GLY A 177 22.28 15.44 -12.06
CA GLY A 177 23.22 15.85 -11.01
C GLY A 177 22.81 15.51 -9.57
N ALA A 178 21.68 14.85 -9.36
CA ALA A 178 21.30 14.30 -8.06
C ALA A 178 22.10 13.03 -7.74
N GLN A 179 22.33 12.77 -6.45
CA GLN A 179 22.94 11.51 -5.99
C GLN A 179 22.12 10.29 -6.43
N GLN A 180 20.80 10.44 -6.49
CA GLN A 180 19.88 9.53 -7.15
C GLN A 180 19.17 10.28 -8.28
N ALA A 181 19.51 9.98 -9.52
CA ALA A 181 19.02 10.70 -10.70
C ALA A 181 17.51 10.54 -10.95
N VAL A 182 16.85 9.57 -10.30
CA VAL A 182 15.41 9.36 -10.40
C VAL A 182 14.79 9.39 -9.01
N THR A 183 13.74 10.18 -8.86
CA THR A 183 12.93 10.30 -7.66
C THR A 183 11.46 10.01 -7.97
N MET A 184 10.63 9.89 -6.94
CA MET A 184 9.18 9.72 -7.09
C MET A 184 8.51 11.10 -6.95
N GLU A 185 7.56 11.40 -7.84
CA GLU A 185 6.61 12.49 -7.59
C GLU A 185 5.80 12.13 -6.35
N GLU A 186 5.51 13.11 -5.49
CA GLU A 186 4.58 12.98 -4.35
C GLU A 186 3.14 12.75 -4.83
N SER A 187 2.92 11.61 -5.49
CA SER A 187 1.72 11.33 -6.28
C SER A 187 0.47 11.27 -5.41
N GLY A 188 0.60 10.87 -4.15
CA GLY A 188 -0.51 10.92 -3.19
C GLY A 188 -0.91 12.35 -2.85
N CYS A 189 0.06 13.23 -2.53
CA CYS A 189 -0.18 14.65 -2.31
C CYS A 189 -0.79 15.32 -3.55
N VAL A 190 -0.18 15.10 -4.72
CA VAL A 190 -0.58 15.68 -6.01
C VAL A 190 -2.00 15.25 -6.37
N TYR A 191 -2.34 13.97 -6.21
CA TYR A 191 -3.68 13.47 -6.47
C TYR A 191 -4.70 14.12 -5.53
N PHE A 192 -4.42 14.10 -4.22
CA PHE A 192 -5.31 14.64 -3.20
C PHE A 192 -5.69 16.10 -3.49
N GLN A 193 -4.68 16.92 -3.81
CA GLN A 193 -4.86 18.32 -4.16
C GLN A 193 -5.58 18.51 -5.50
N THR A 194 -5.17 17.78 -6.54
CA THR A 194 -5.75 17.92 -7.89
C THR A 194 -7.22 17.55 -7.91
N ARG A 195 -7.60 16.49 -7.18
CA ARG A 195 -8.98 16.03 -7.05
C ARG A 195 -9.81 16.83 -6.06
N ARG A 196 -9.21 17.82 -5.37
CA ARG A 196 -9.86 18.68 -4.37
C ARG A 196 -10.61 17.86 -3.32
N LEU A 197 -9.95 16.82 -2.81
CA LEU A 197 -10.46 16.06 -1.67
C LEU A 197 -10.56 16.96 -0.43
N ASP A 198 -11.37 16.56 0.55
CA ASP A 198 -11.63 17.37 1.74
C ASP A 198 -10.30 17.67 2.49
N PRO A 199 -9.84 18.94 2.54
CA PRO A 199 -8.59 19.29 3.19
C PRO A 199 -8.59 19.01 4.69
N SER A 200 -9.76 18.84 5.33
CA SER A 200 -9.83 18.47 6.75
C SER A 200 -9.12 17.15 7.04
N LEU A 201 -9.07 16.23 6.08
CA LEU A 201 -8.40 14.92 6.19
C LEU A 201 -6.88 15.03 6.33
N LEU A 202 -6.28 16.18 5.96
CA LEU A 202 -4.85 16.44 6.11
C LEU A 202 -4.49 16.92 7.51
N SER A 203 -5.48 17.21 8.36
CA SER A 203 -5.26 17.78 9.69
C SER A 203 -4.53 16.78 10.59
N ALA A 204 -3.35 17.16 11.05
CA ALA A 204 -2.56 16.38 11.99
C ALA A 204 -3.34 16.11 13.29
N GLN A 205 -3.22 14.89 13.81
CA GLN A 205 -3.80 14.49 15.08
C GLN A 205 -2.70 14.31 16.13
N VAL A 206 -3.08 14.44 17.40
CA VAL A 206 -2.17 14.10 18.49
C VAL A 206 -2.03 12.58 18.53
N CYS A 207 -0.80 12.08 18.40
CA CYS A 207 -0.50 10.67 18.54
C CYS A 207 -0.97 10.17 19.90
N GLN A 208 -1.88 9.19 19.90
CA GLN A 208 -2.43 8.64 21.12
C GLN A 208 -1.43 7.66 21.76
N PRO A 209 -1.39 7.55 23.10
CA PRO A 209 -0.42 6.67 23.79
C PRO A 209 -0.59 5.18 23.52
N ASP A 210 -1.73 4.76 22.96
CA ASP A 210 -2.03 3.38 22.59
C ASP A 210 -1.52 2.99 21.20
N ALA A 211 -0.94 3.94 20.44
CA ALA A 211 -0.24 3.69 19.19
C ALA A 211 1.27 3.58 19.38
N ASP A 212 1.94 2.82 18.51
CA ASP A 212 3.40 2.88 18.34
C ASP A 212 3.77 4.26 17.77
N VAL A 213 4.43 5.11 18.56
CA VAL A 213 4.74 6.49 18.16
C VAL A 213 6.13 6.55 17.55
N VAL A 214 6.22 6.98 16.30
CA VAL A 214 7.47 7.28 15.60
C VAL A 214 7.78 8.77 15.70
N PRO A 215 8.85 9.16 16.40
CA PRO A 215 9.26 10.54 16.53
C PRO A 215 9.60 11.21 15.19
N ALA A 216 9.47 12.53 15.13
CA ALA A 216 9.89 13.27 13.96
C ALA A 216 11.42 13.18 13.75
N GLY A 217 11.85 12.80 12.54
CA GLY A 217 13.27 12.75 12.16
C GLY A 217 13.90 11.36 12.13
N GLU A 218 13.13 10.31 12.44
CA GLU A 218 13.49 8.89 12.18
C GLU A 218 12.93 8.36 10.85
#